data_AF-A0A7C5RC51-F1
#
_entry.id   AF-A0A7C5RC51-F1
#
_cell.length_a   1.000
_cell.length_b   1.000
_cell.length_c   1.000
_cell.angle_alpha   90.00
_cell.angle_beta   90.00
_cell.angle_gamma   90.00
#
_symmetry.space_group_name_H-M   'P 1'
#
loop_
_entity.id
_entity.type
_entity.pdbx_description
1 polymer ?
#
loop_
_entity_poly.entity_id
_entity_poly.type
_entity_poly.pdbx_seq_one_letter_code
_entity_poly.pdbx_strand_id
1 'polypeptide(L)'
;VYGAVKAKPQGLTLNLEKLRVIELRQVYAARAPACPVCGKTMESAGRNQGYRCERCGHRDPRAQKVLVAVDRGIRPGLYEVAVSARRHLVRPLRLEAALRASAGT
;
A
#
# COMPACT_ATOMS: atom_id res chain seq x y z
N VAL A 1 -14.01 5.97 9.47
CA VAL A 1 -14.80 5.89 8.21
C VAL A 1 -16.04 6.75 8.33
N TYR A 2 -16.63 7.20 7.23
CA TYR A 2 -17.81 8.07 7.23
C TYR A 2 -18.87 7.47 6.29
N GLY A 3 -20.13 7.43 6.73
CA GLY A 3 -21.20 6.86 5.92
C GLY A 3 -22.45 6.50 6.71
N ALA A 4 -23.43 5.94 6.01
CA ALA A 4 -24.66 5.43 6.60
C ALA A 4 -24.62 3.90 6.76
N VAL A 5 -25.06 3.40 7.91
CA VAL A 5 -25.20 1.97 8.17
C VAL A 5 -26.47 1.45 7.53
N LYS A 6 -26.41 0.29 6.86
CA LYS A 6 -27.55 -0.40 6.27
C LYS A 6 -27.50 -1.90 6.56
N ALA A 7 -28.63 -2.46 6.93
CA ALA A 7 -28.80 -3.91 6.99
C ALA A 7 -28.82 -4.51 5.58
N LYS A 8 -28.10 -5.62 5.40
CA LYS A 8 -28.05 -6.44 4.19
C LYS A 8 -28.18 -7.92 4.58
N PRO A 9 -28.48 -8.83 3.65
CA PRO A 9 -28.56 -10.27 3.96
C PRO A 9 -27.31 -10.84 4.62
N GLN A 10 -26.14 -10.24 4.37
CA GLN A 10 -24.85 -10.64 4.93
C GLN A 10 -24.53 -9.98 6.29
N GLY A 11 -25.43 -9.13 6.82
CA GLY A 11 -25.24 -8.37 8.05
C GLY A 11 -25.26 -6.85 7.85
N LEU A 12 -24.82 -6.10 8.88
CA LEU A 12 -24.71 -4.65 8.80
C LEU A 12 -23.54 -4.24 7.90
N THR A 13 -23.80 -3.28 7.02
CA THR A 13 -22.81 -2.72 6.09
C THR A 13 -22.75 -1.20 6.25
N LEU A 14 -21.60 -0.61 5.93
CA LEU A 14 -21.43 0.85 5.91
C LEU A 14 -21.26 1.34 4.48
N ASN A 15 -22.17 2.19 4.02
CA ASN A 15 -22.06 2.85 2.72
C ASN A 15 -21.08 4.02 2.83
N LEU A 16 -19.85 3.83 2.32
CA LEU A 16 -18.78 4.83 2.43
C LEU A 16 -19.10 6.12 1.67
N GLU A 17 -19.02 7.24 2.38
CA GLU A 17 -19.07 8.60 1.81
C GLU A 17 -17.67 9.24 1.81
N LYS A 18 -16.86 8.91 2.82
CA LYS A 18 -15.43 9.26 2.91
C LYS A 18 -14.63 8.20 3.64
N LEU A 19 -13.33 8.20 3.38
CA LEU A 19 -12.35 7.32 4.02
C LEU A 19 -11.14 8.13 4.49
N ARG A 20 -10.84 8.09 5.79
CA ARG A 20 -9.57 8.58 6.33
C ARG A 20 -8.61 7.41 6.48
N VAL A 21 -7.52 7.44 5.72
CA VAL A 21 -6.37 6.57 5.93
C VAL A 21 -5.50 7.23 6.99
N ILE A 22 -5.40 6.61 8.16
CA ILE A 22 -4.60 7.13 9.28
C ILE A 22 -3.14 6.73 9.06
N GLU A 23 -2.89 5.45 8.85
CA GLU A 23 -1.56 4.90 8.62
C GLU A 23 -1.62 3.80 7.56
N LEU A 24 -0.49 3.57 6.89
CA LEU A 24 -0.33 2.50 5.93
C LEU A 24 0.52 1.40 6.53
N ARG A 25 -0.04 0.19 6.59
CA ARG A 25 0.78 -0.98 6.91
C ARG A 25 1.76 -1.23 5.76
N GLN A 26 3.04 -1.36 6.12
CA GLN A 26 4.09 -1.80 5.20
C GLN A 26 3.80 -3.21 4.71
N VAL A 27 3.91 -3.39 3.40
CA VAL A 27 3.79 -4.69 2.73
C VAL A 27 5.15 -5.01 2.14
N TYR A 28 5.56 -6.27 2.26
CA TYR A 28 6.85 -6.74 1.77
C TYR A 28 6.65 -7.78 0.67
N ALA A 29 7.50 -7.73 -0.35
CA ALA A 29 7.59 -8.75 -1.38
C ALA A 29 8.94 -9.45 -1.31
N ALA A 30 8.93 -10.78 -1.42
CA ALA A 30 10.15 -11.57 -1.48
C ALA A 30 10.74 -11.50 -2.90
N ARG A 31 11.95 -10.98 -3.03
CA ARG A 31 12.67 -10.82 -4.31
C ARG A 31 13.99 -11.59 -4.27
N ALA A 32 14.52 -11.94 -5.44
CA ALA A 32 15.87 -12.49 -5.52
C ALA A 32 16.90 -11.42 -5.09
N PRO A 33 18.00 -11.82 -4.43
CA PRO A 33 19.02 -10.88 -3.97
C PRO A 33 19.78 -10.28 -5.16
N ALA A 34 20.39 -9.11 -4.92
CA ALA A 34 21.35 -8.52 -5.84
C ALA A 34 22.72 -9.22 -5.70
N CYS A 35 23.44 -9.37 -6.81
CA CYS A 35 24.78 -9.92 -6.79
C CYS A 35 25.75 -8.98 -6.07
N PRO A 36 26.52 -9.45 -5.06
CA PRO A 36 27.44 -8.61 -4.30
C PRO A 36 28.64 -8.13 -5.13
N VAL A 37 28.90 -8.75 -6.30
CA VAL A 37 30.04 -8.43 -7.17
C VAL A 37 29.66 -7.38 -8.23
N CYS A 38 28.50 -7.52 -8.88
CA CYS A 38 28.14 -6.70 -10.05
C CYS A 38 26.78 -6.00 -9.97
N GLY A 39 26.04 -6.17 -8.86
CA GLY A 39 24.75 -5.53 -8.61
C GLY A 39 23.54 -6.08 -9.39
N LYS A 40 23.73 -6.93 -10.41
CA LYS A 40 22.61 -7.55 -11.14
C LYS A 40 21.81 -8.46 -10.20
N THR A 41 20.47 -8.43 -10.30
CA THR A 41 19.60 -9.41 -9.62
C THR A 41 20.01 -10.83 -10.01
N MET A 42 20.19 -11.68 -9.00
CA MET A 42 20.58 -13.07 -9.21
C MET A 42 19.38 -13.94 -9.59
N GLU A 43 19.65 -15.09 -10.21
CA GLU A 43 18.65 -16.10 -10.53
C GLU A 43 18.71 -17.28 -9.55
N SER A 44 17.59 -17.98 -9.39
CA SER A 44 17.56 -19.21 -8.60
C SER A 44 18.46 -20.27 -9.24
N ALA A 45 19.29 -20.93 -8.43
CA ALA A 45 20.08 -22.08 -8.89
C ALA A 45 19.31 -23.41 -8.82
N GLY A 46 18.08 -23.40 -8.30
CA GLY A 46 17.26 -24.59 -8.06
C GLY A 46 16.75 -24.66 -6.62
N ARG A 47 15.85 -25.62 -6.35
CA ARG A 47 15.31 -25.82 -4.99
C ARG A 47 16.45 -26.10 -4.01
N ASN A 48 16.56 -25.29 -2.97
CA ASN A 48 17.60 -25.38 -1.93
C ASN A 48 19.05 -25.24 -2.43
N GLN A 49 19.27 -24.66 -3.61
CA GLN A 49 20.62 -24.46 -4.18
C GLN A 49 21.09 -22.99 -4.15
N GLY A 50 20.32 -22.10 -3.52
CA GLY A 50 20.63 -20.67 -3.45
C GLY A 50 20.47 -19.96 -4.80
N TYR A 51 21.38 -19.03 -5.09
CA TYR A 51 21.30 -18.14 -6.25
C TYR A 51 22.60 -18.08 -7.05
N ARG A 52 22.49 -17.79 -8.34
CA ARG A 52 23.62 -17.55 -9.27
C ARG A 52 23.46 -16.24 -10.03
N CYS A 53 24.55 -15.53 -10.25
CA CYS A 53 24.58 -14.35 -11.10
C CYS A 53 24.99 -14.75 -12.52
N GLU A 54 24.10 -14.58 -13.48
CA GLU A 54 24.41 -14.86 -14.89
C GLU A 54 25.47 -13.94 -15.49
N ARG A 55 25.61 -12.70 -14.97
CA ARG A 55 26.51 -11.69 -15.56
C ARG A 55 27.99 -11.94 -15.25
N CYS A 56 28.30 -12.29 -13.99
CA CYS A 56 29.68 -12.44 -13.52
C CYS A 56 30.00 -13.87 -13.04
N GLY A 57 29.04 -14.79 -13.08
CA GLY A 57 29.22 -16.17 -12.67
C GLY A 57 29.22 -16.43 -11.16
N HIS A 58 29.15 -15.39 -10.32
CA HIS A 58 29.09 -15.54 -8.86
C HIS A 58 27.94 -16.45 -8.42
N ARG A 59 28.19 -17.38 -7.49
CA ARG A 59 27.19 -18.29 -6.93
C ARG A 59 27.20 -18.21 -5.41
N ASP A 60 26.01 -18.14 -4.84
CA ASP A 60 25.81 -18.16 -3.39
C ASP A 60 24.76 -19.23 -3.04
N PRO A 61 25.19 -20.41 -2.55
CA PRO A 61 24.29 -21.49 -2.13
C PRO A 61 23.44 -21.16 -0.91
N ARG A 62 23.84 -20.15 -0.11
CA ARG A 62 23.16 -19.74 1.13
C ARG A 62 22.28 -18.53 0.93
N ALA A 63 22.37 -17.86 -0.22
CA ALA A 63 21.52 -16.73 -0.56
C ALA A 63 20.04 -17.13 -0.49
N GLN A 64 19.26 -16.25 0.13
CA GLN A 64 17.81 -16.38 0.27
C GLN A 64 17.11 -15.20 -0.39
N LYS A 65 15.78 -15.28 -0.53
CA LYS A 65 14.99 -14.12 -0.96
C LYS A 65 15.14 -13.00 0.05
N VAL A 66 15.25 -11.78 -0.45
CA VAL A 66 15.26 -10.57 0.36
C VAL A 66 13.84 -10.00 0.38
N LEU A 67 13.38 -9.58 1.56
CA LEU A 67 12.13 -8.86 1.71
C LEU A 67 12.34 -7.41 1.34
N VAL A 68 11.61 -6.94 0.32
CA VAL A 68 11.67 -5.56 -0.15
C VAL A 68 10.33 -4.90 0.14
N ALA A 69 10.36 -3.72 0.76
CA ALA A 69 9.17 -2.93 1.00
C ALA A 69 8.50 -2.55 -0.33
N VAL A 70 7.20 -2.76 -0.42
CA VAL A 70 6.39 -2.46 -1.60
C VAL A 70 5.76 -1.09 -1.41
N ASP A 71 6.04 -0.17 -2.34
CA ASP A 71 5.35 1.11 -2.37
C ASP A 71 3.87 0.93 -2.70
N ARG A 72 3.01 1.65 -1.99
CA ARG A 72 1.56 1.56 -2.16
C ARG A 72 1.07 2.80 -2.86
N GLY A 73 0.23 2.63 -3.88
CA GLY A 73 -0.40 3.75 -4.63
C GLY A 73 -1.43 4.56 -3.85
N ILE A 74 -1.48 4.45 -2.52
CA ILE A 74 -2.34 5.22 -1.63
C ILE A 74 -1.46 5.92 -0.60
N ARG A 75 -1.91 7.07 -0.10
CA ARG A 75 -1.23 7.83 0.96
C ARG A 75 -2.13 8.00 2.19
N PRO A 76 -1.59 8.19 3.40
CA PRO A 76 -2.36 8.70 4.52
C PRO A 76 -3.06 10.00 4.14
N GLY A 77 -4.29 10.19 4.62
CA GLY A 77 -5.11 11.33 4.21
C GLY A 77 -6.60 11.02 4.17
N LEU A 78 -7.39 12.00 3.73
CA LEU A 78 -8.83 11.89 3.62
C LEU A 78 -9.22 11.82 2.14
N TYR A 79 -9.98 10.79 1.79
CA TYR A 79 -10.53 10.53 0.47
C TYR A 79 -12.05 10.69 0.51
N GLU A 80 -12.64 11.26 -0.53
CA GLU A 80 -14.10 11.36 -0.70
C GLU A 80 -14.55 10.72 -2.00
N VAL A 81 -15.83 10.38 -2.05
CA VAL A 81 -16.50 9.94 -3.28
C VAL A 81 -16.46 11.04 -4.35
N ALA A 82 -16.61 10.65 -5.62
CA ALA A 82 -16.78 11.60 -6.71
C ALA A 82 -17.97 12.55 -6.47
N VAL A 83 -17.94 13.74 -7.07
CA VAL A 83 -19.00 14.75 -6.91
C VAL A 83 -20.38 14.20 -7.26
N SER A 84 -20.47 13.38 -8.32
CA SER A 84 -21.71 12.73 -8.76
C SER A 84 -22.29 11.72 -7.77
N ALA A 85 -21.47 11.20 -6.85
CA ALA A 85 -21.87 10.23 -5.82
C ALA A 85 -22.01 10.88 -4.43
N ARG A 86 -21.80 12.19 -4.31
CA ARG A 86 -21.91 12.90 -3.04
C ARG A 86 -23.36 13.02 -2.62
N ARG A 87 -23.67 12.63 -1.38
CA ARG A 87 -25.01 12.80 -0.79
C ARG A 87 -25.17 14.22 -0.25
N HIS A 88 -26.41 14.70 -0.20
CA HIS A 88 -26.77 16.08 0.19
C HIS A 88 -26.17 16.53 1.53
N LEU A 89 -26.10 15.64 2.51
CA LEU A 89 -25.61 15.96 3.86
C LEU A 89 -24.09 15.83 4.01
N VAL A 90 -23.38 15.35 2.98
CA VAL A 90 -21.94 15.13 3.05
C VAL A 90 -21.22 16.45 2.81
N ARG A 91 -20.54 16.93 3.84
CA ARG A 91 -19.64 18.09 3.72
C ARG A 91 -18.50 17.76 2.74
N PRO A 92 -18.24 18.53 1.69
CA PRO A 92 -17.10 18.29 0.77
C PRO A 92 -15.73 18.48 1.44
N LEU A 93 -14.70 17.74 1.02
CA LEU A 93 -13.32 17.90 1.52
C LEU A 93 -12.77 19.32 1.40
N ARG A 94 -13.08 20.00 0.28
CA ARG A 94 -12.63 21.38 0.06
C ARG A 94 -13.08 22.34 1.17
N LEU A 95 -14.19 22.05 1.85
CA LEU A 95 -14.73 22.87 2.93
C LEU A 95 -14.21 22.44 4.32
N GLU A 96 -13.56 21.28 4.44
CA GLU A 96 -12.98 20.80 5.70
C GLU A 96 -11.56 21.32 5.92
N ALA A 97 -10.79 21.51 4.85
CA ALA A 97 -9.46 22.10 4.91
C ALA A 97 -9.50 23.52 5.52
N ALA A 98 -10.50 24.32 5.15
CA ALA A 98 -10.69 25.68 5.65
C ALA A 98 -10.90 25.75 7.18
N LEU A 99 -11.55 24.76 7.79
CA LEU A 99 -11.77 24.73 9.25
C LEU A 99 -10.51 24.37 10.04
N ARG A 100 -9.64 23.53 9.47
CA ARG A 100 -8.39 23.14 10.15
C ARG A 100 -7.37 24.27 10.15
N ALA A 101 -7.40 25.14 9.14
CA ALA A 101 -6.60 26.36 9.12
C ALA A 101 -7.09 27.39 10.15
N SER A 102 -8.41 27.46 10.41
CA SER A 102 -8.98 28.39 11.40
C SER A 102 -8.98 27.86 12.84
N ALA A 103 -8.77 26.56 13.05
CA ALA A 103 -8.74 25.92 14.38
C ALA A 103 -7.32 25.73 14.94
N GLY A 104 -6.30 26.30 14.28
CA GLY A 104 -4.91 26.31 14.72
C GLY A 104 -4.49 27.69 15.24
N THR A 105 -5.22 28.21 16.23
CA THR A 105 -4.78 29.28 17.14
C THR A 105 -4.87 28.76 18.57
#